data_AF-A0A7V2UJP9-F1
#
_entry.id   AF-A0A7V2UJP9-F1
#
_cell.length_a   1.000
_cell.length_b   1.000
_cell.length_c   1.000
_cell.angle_alpha   90.00
_cell.angle_beta   90.00
_cell.angle_gamma   90.00
#
_symmetry.space_group_name_H-M   'P 1'
#
loop_
_entity.id
_entity.type
_entity.pdbx_description
1 polymer ?
#
loop_
_entity_poly.entity_id
_entity_poly.type
_entity_poly.pdbx_seq_one_letter_code
_entity_poly.pdbx_strand_id
1 'polypeptide(L)'
;MVALALAATTTASAQFVKGNEAVKVMPDGSKRIETAPLPATGPIRSTKPCNADAGCNAGPWHMVETNVGLVECTEAYARPGTCRKSTYGTTKLSRLWVVKSGTNWLQCQFPDLGSKCVNMFARPPANLPFDAVQ
;
A
#
# COMPACT_ATOMS: atom_id res chain seq x y z
N MET A 1 -36.37 30.33 17.13
CA MET A 1 -36.00 29.58 15.91
C MET A 1 -34.69 28.87 16.19
N VAL A 2 -34.67 27.54 16.23
CA VAL A 2 -33.45 26.75 16.42
C VAL A 2 -33.29 25.90 15.17
N ALA A 3 -32.40 26.31 14.26
CA ALA A 3 -32.01 25.51 13.12
C ALA A 3 -30.80 24.67 13.52
N LEU A 4 -31.01 23.36 13.72
CA LEU A 4 -29.92 22.39 13.86
C LEU A 4 -29.21 22.28 12.50
N ALA A 5 -28.01 22.86 12.40
CA ALA A 5 -27.11 22.58 11.31
C ALA A 5 -26.51 21.18 11.51
N LEU A 6 -26.97 20.19 10.74
CA LEU A 6 -26.28 18.91 10.63
C LEU A 6 -24.96 19.16 9.89
N ALA A 7 -23.87 19.27 10.65
CA ALA A 7 -22.52 19.14 10.10
C ALA A 7 -22.37 17.72 9.58
N ALA A 8 -22.64 17.52 8.29
CA ALA A 8 -22.22 16.34 7.56
C ALA A 8 -20.69 16.33 7.58
N THR A 9 -20.11 15.59 8.51
CA THR A 9 -18.71 15.19 8.45
C THR A 9 -18.59 14.25 7.25
N THR A 10 -18.31 14.83 6.09
CA THR A 10 -17.74 14.07 4.98
C THR A 10 -16.40 13.55 5.47
N THR A 11 -16.37 12.36 6.05
CA THR A 11 -15.15 11.54 6.06
C THR A 11 -14.85 11.25 4.60
N ALA A 12 -14.22 12.21 3.93
CA ALA A 12 -13.59 12.02 2.65
C ALA A 12 -12.68 10.82 2.84
N SER A 13 -13.16 9.68 2.37
CA SER A 13 -12.47 8.41 2.39
C SER A 13 -11.38 8.46 1.31
N ALA A 14 -10.48 9.44 1.46
CA ALA A 14 -9.40 9.67 0.55
C ALA A 14 -8.53 8.41 0.52
N GLN A 15 -8.24 7.95 -0.68
CA GLN A 15 -7.15 7.01 -0.90
C GLN A 15 -5.87 7.68 -0.42
N PHE A 16 -4.96 6.91 0.17
CA PHE A 16 -3.65 7.46 0.54
C PHE A 16 -2.82 7.79 -0.69
N VAL A 17 -3.03 7.06 -1.78
CA VAL A 17 -2.45 7.36 -3.09
C VAL A 17 -3.56 7.70 -4.07
N LYS A 18 -3.55 8.93 -4.58
CA LYS A 18 -4.53 9.37 -5.57
C LYS A 18 -4.45 8.50 -6.83
N GLY A 19 -5.58 7.89 -7.20
CA GLY A 19 -5.66 7.05 -8.40
C GLY A 19 -5.22 5.61 -8.18
N ASN A 20 -4.92 5.18 -6.95
CA ASN A 20 -4.66 3.78 -6.65
C ASN A 20 -5.91 2.94 -6.86
N GLU A 21 -5.94 2.18 -7.95
CA GLU A 21 -7.11 1.38 -8.35
C GLU A 21 -7.30 0.13 -7.47
N ALA A 22 -6.36 -0.15 -6.57
CA ALA A 22 -6.48 -1.19 -5.55
C ALA A 22 -7.57 -0.84 -4.53
N VAL A 23 -7.92 0.44 -4.41
CA VAL A 23 -8.98 0.93 -3.51
C VAL A 23 -10.10 1.50 -4.35
N LYS A 24 -11.26 0.84 -4.36
CA LYS A 24 -12.45 1.34 -5.07
C LYS A 24 -13.52 1.70 -4.06
N VAL A 25 -13.90 2.97 -4.02
CA VAL A 25 -15.08 3.42 -3.29
C VAL A 25 -16.30 3.10 -4.15
N MET A 26 -17.19 2.27 -3.61
CA MET A 26 -18.43 1.87 -4.25
C MET A 26 -19.50 2.96 -4.06
N PRO A 27 -20.58 2.96 -4.88
CA PRO A 27 -21.65 3.95 -4.75
C PRO A 27 -22.36 3.96 -3.39
N ASP A 28 -22.32 2.83 -2.66
CA ASP A 28 -22.88 2.67 -1.31
C ASP A 28 -21.94 3.21 -0.20
N GLY A 29 -20.78 3.77 -0.58
CA GLY A 29 -19.75 4.24 0.35
C GLY A 29 -18.82 3.15 0.89
N SER A 30 -19.06 1.89 0.55
CA SER A 30 -18.15 0.79 0.92
C SER A 30 -16.85 0.86 0.12
N LYS A 31 -15.76 0.31 0.67
CA LYS A 31 -14.48 0.18 -0.03
C LYS A 31 -14.28 -1.27 -0.46
N ARG A 32 -13.97 -1.48 -1.73
CA ARG A 32 -13.37 -2.72 -2.22
C ARG A 32 -11.87 -2.54 -2.27
N ILE A 33 -11.16 -3.45 -1.63
CA ILE A 33 -9.70 -3.42 -1.55
C ILE A 33 -9.14 -4.67 -2.22
N GLU A 34 -8.13 -4.47 -3.06
CA GLU A 34 -7.31 -5.52 -3.65
C GLU A 34 -5.88 -5.40 -3.13
N THR A 35 -5.18 -6.51 -2.99
CA THR A 35 -3.74 -6.53 -2.71
C THR A 35 -2.99 -7.22 -3.84
N ALA A 36 -1.70 -6.89 -3.99
CA ALA A 36 -0.88 -7.49 -5.04
C ALA A 36 -0.87 -9.02 -4.90
N PRO A 37 -1.13 -9.77 -5.98
CA PRO A 37 -1.13 -11.22 -5.93
C PRO A 37 0.29 -11.74 -5.73
N LEU A 38 0.42 -12.81 -4.94
CA LEU A 38 1.66 -13.56 -4.83
C LEU A 38 2.02 -14.18 -6.21
N PRO A 39 3.25 -13.97 -6.71
CA PRO A 39 3.73 -14.64 -7.92
C PRO A 39 3.46 -16.14 -7.88
N ALA A 40 3.06 -16.74 -8.99
CA ALA A 40 2.74 -18.18 -9.05
C ALA A 40 3.96 -19.08 -8.79
N THR A 41 5.17 -18.59 -9.06
CA THR A 41 6.43 -19.31 -8.95
C THR A 41 7.50 -18.43 -8.28
N GLY A 42 8.63 -19.04 -7.93
CA GLY A 42 9.81 -18.34 -7.41
C GLY A 42 10.00 -18.45 -5.89
N PRO A 43 11.14 -17.93 -5.39
CA PRO A 43 11.56 -18.13 -4.00
C PRO A 43 10.54 -17.64 -2.98
N ILE A 44 9.76 -16.61 -3.31
CA ILE A 44 8.78 -16.04 -2.40
C ILE A 44 7.70 -17.04 -1.94
N ARG A 45 7.45 -18.11 -2.71
CA ARG A 45 6.52 -19.18 -2.30
C ARG A 45 7.15 -20.19 -1.34
N SER A 46 8.47 -20.38 -1.39
CA SER A 46 9.18 -21.37 -0.59
C SER A 46 9.86 -20.76 0.64
N THR A 47 9.96 -19.43 0.74
CA THR A 47 10.53 -18.74 1.89
C THR A 47 9.47 -18.34 2.91
N LYS A 48 9.83 -18.46 4.20
CA LYS A 48 9.02 -17.93 5.29
C LYS A 48 9.07 -16.39 5.23
N PRO A 49 7.92 -15.69 5.23
CA PRO A 49 7.93 -14.23 5.30
C PRO A 49 8.54 -13.71 6.61
N CYS A 50 9.09 -12.50 6.55
CA CYS A 50 9.45 -11.76 7.75
C CYS A 50 8.19 -11.15 8.38
N ASN A 51 7.87 -11.54 9.62
CA ASN A 51 6.78 -10.92 10.36
C ASN A 51 7.12 -9.46 10.69
N ALA A 52 6.12 -8.57 10.66
CA ALA A 52 6.34 -7.13 10.87
C ALA A 52 6.98 -6.79 12.22
N ASP A 53 6.70 -7.57 13.25
CA ASP A 53 7.18 -7.33 14.62
C ASP A 53 8.42 -8.16 14.98
N ALA A 54 9.00 -8.92 14.03
CA ALA A 54 10.11 -9.82 14.29
C ALA A 54 11.51 -9.21 14.07
N GLY A 55 11.59 -7.94 13.64
CA GLY A 55 12.87 -7.25 13.46
C GLY A 55 13.76 -7.78 12.33
N CYS A 56 13.26 -8.67 11.46
CA CYS A 56 14.00 -9.26 10.34
C CYS A 56 13.89 -8.45 9.03
N ASN A 57 13.13 -7.35 9.01
CA ASN A 57 12.90 -6.58 7.79
C ASN A 57 14.14 -5.74 7.46
N ALA A 58 14.87 -6.13 6.42
CA ALA A 58 15.97 -5.36 5.89
C ALA A 58 15.50 -4.61 4.63
N GLY A 59 15.25 -3.30 4.75
CA GLY A 59 14.87 -2.44 3.63
C GLY A 59 13.64 -1.56 3.88
N PRO A 60 13.07 -0.98 2.81
CA PRO A 60 11.89 -0.13 2.89
C PRO A 60 10.66 -0.90 3.40
N TRP A 61 9.78 -0.18 4.08
CA TRP A 61 8.43 -0.66 4.36
C TRP A 61 7.53 -0.49 3.13
N HIS A 62 6.81 -1.54 2.78
CA HIS A 62 5.83 -1.52 1.70
C HIS A 62 4.51 -0.99 2.23
N MET A 63 4.12 0.20 1.76
CA MET A 63 2.88 0.86 2.11
C MET A 63 1.75 0.26 1.28
N VAL A 64 0.81 -0.41 1.93
CA VAL A 64 -0.31 -1.10 1.28
C VAL A 64 -1.62 -0.59 1.87
N GLU A 65 -2.57 -0.20 1.02
CA GLU A 65 -3.93 0.09 1.46
C GLU A 65 -4.71 -1.22 1.60
N THR A 66 -5.32 -1.45 2.76
CA THR A 66 -6.07 -2.66 3.11
C THR A 66 -7.46 -2.29 3.65
N ASN A 67 -8.30 -3.29 3.93
CA ASN A 67 -9.61 -3.07 4.56
C ASN A 67 -9.52 -2.41 5.94
N VAL A 68 -8.37 -2.50 6.63
CA VAL A 68 -8.14 -1.85 7.93
C VAL A 68 -7.46 -0.48 7.82
N GLY A 69 -7.25 0.01 6.59
CA GLY A 69 -6.55 1.26 6.28
C GLY A 69 -5.13 1.02 5.75
N LEU A 70 -4.31 2.07 5.81
CA LEU A 70 -2.91 2.01 5.38
C LEU A 70 -2.09 1.18 6.38
N VAL A 71 -1.33 0.22 5.86
CA VAL A 71 -0.41 -0.62 6.63
C VAL A 71 1.01 -0.52 6.09
N GLU A 72 1.96 -0.80 6.98
CA GLU A 72 3.38 -0.98 6.66
C GLU A 72 3.69 -2.47 6.62
N CYS A 73 4.11 -2.99 5.48
CA CYS A 73 4.42 -4.40 5.28
C CYS A 73 5.92 -4.63 5.01
N THR A 74 6.45 -5.75 5.46
CA THR A 74 7.82 -6.19 5.14
C THR A 74 7.96 -6.63 3.69
N GLU A 75 6.84 -6.86 2.99
CA GLU A 75 6.79 -7.22 1.58
C GLU A 75 5.53 -6.64 0.90
N ALA A 76 5.59 -6.51 -0.43
CA ALA A 76 4.54 -5.85 -1.20
C ALA A 76 3.19 -6.59 -1.27
N TYR A 77 3.15 -7.87 -0.92
CA TYR A 77 1.98 -8.75 -1.13
C TYR A 77 1.03 -8.81 0.06
N ALA A 78 1.38 -8.12 1.16
CA ALA A 78 0.61 -8.08 2.38
C ALA A 78 0.14 -9.46 2.88
N ARG A 79 1.05 -10.44 2.95
CA ARG A 79 0.72 -11.75 3.49
C ARG A 79 0.32 -11.65 4.98
N PRO A 80 -0.44 -12.61 5.50
CA PRO A 80 -0.76 -12.66 6.92
C PRO A 80 0.51 -12.59 7.79
N GLY A 81 0.50 -11.69 8.77
CA GLY A 81 1.61 -11.48 9.72
C GLY A 81 2.74 -10.55 9.24
N THR A 82 2.76 -10.16 7.96
CA THR A 82 3.85 -9.33 7.40
C THR A 82 3.59 -7.83 7.49
N CYS A 83 2.42 -7.43 7.97
CA CYS A 83 2.00 -6.04 8.02
C CYS A 83 1.66 -5.61 9.44
N ARG A 84 1.94 -4.34 9.73
CA ARG A 84 1.56 -3.64 10.95
C ARG A 84 0.83 -2.34 10.62
N LYS A 85 0.19 -1.74 11.63
CA LYS A 85 -0.44 -0.43 11.48
C LYS A 85 0.59 0.59 10.97
N SER A 86 0.20 1.39 9.98
CA SER A 86 1.08 2.41 9.41
C SER A 86 1.46 3.48 10.45
N THR A 87 2.72 3.89 10.40
CA THR A 87 3.30 5.02 11.15
C THR A 87 3.65 6.18 10.21
N TYR A 88 3.12 6.16 8.98
CA TYR A 88 3.29 7.23 8.01
C TYR A 88 2.76 8.57 8.57
N GLY A 89 3.58 9.62 8.45
CA GLY A 89 3.31 10.94 9.02
C GLY A 89 3.74 11.10 10.49
N THR A 90 4.02 10.02 11.21
CA THR A 90 4.50 10.08 12.61
C THR A 90 5.94 9.63 12.78
N THR A 91 6.45 8.79 11.88
CA THR A 91 7.79 8.21 11.97
C THR A 91 8.49 8.25 10.62
N LYS A 92 9.73 8.73 10.61
CA LYS A 92 10.56 8.77 9.42
C LYS A 92 11.12 7.39 9.10
N LEU A 93 10.68 6.78 8.00
CA LEU A 93 11.13 5.47 7.53
C LEU A 93 11.31 5.50 6.02
N SER A 94 12.23 4.68 5.51
CA SER A 94 12.27 4.35 4.09
C SER A 94 11.02 3.55 3.71
N ARG A 95 10.32 4.00 2.67
CA ARG A 95 9.02 3.49 2.24
C ARG A 95 8.93 3.32 0.73
N LEU A 96 8.11 2.36 0.32
CA LEU A 96 7.68 2.11 -1.05
C LEU A 96 6.16 1.95 -1.09
N TRP A 97 5.50 2.54 -2.07
CA TRP A 97 4.06 2.53 -2.18
C TRP A 97 3.59 1.48 -3.17
N VAL A 98 2.80 0.51 -2.68
CA VAL A 98 2.25 -0.56 -3.51
C VAL A 98 0.90 -0.12 -4.02
N VAL A 99 0.80 0.05 -5.33
CA VAL A 99 -0.41 0.58 -5.97
C VAL A 99 -0.77 -0.23 -7.20
N LYS A 100 -2.05 -0.18 -7.57
CA LYS A 100 -2.56 -0.77 -8.80
C LYS A 100 -2.90 0.32 -9.81
N SER A 101 -2.50 0.11 -11.06
CA SER A 101 -2.91 0.92 -12.21
C SER A 101 -3.17 0.02 -13.41
N GLY A 102 -4.41 -0.05 -13.85
CA GLY A 102 -4.91 -1.03 -14.81
C GLY A 102 -4.66 -2.45 -14.33
N THR A 103 -3.92 -3.21 -15.15
CA THR A 103 -3.50 -4.59 -14.84
C THR A 103 -2.17 -4.67 -14.09
N ASN A 104 -1.49 -3.54 -13.88
CA ASN A 104 -0.15 -3.50 -13.32
C ASN A 104 -0.18 -3.25 -11.82
N TRP A 105 0.71 -3.94 -11.12
CA TRP A 105 1.08 -3.61 -9.75
C TRP A 105 2.42 -2.90 -9.75
N LEU A 106 2.46 -1.75 -9.11
CA LEU A 106 3.59 -0.84 -9.12
C LEU A 106 4.14 -0.67 -7.71
N GLN A 107 5.45 -0.49 -7.61
CA GLN A 107 6.10 0.09 -6.44
C GLN A 107 6.54 1.52 -6.78
N CYS A 108 5.92 2.49 -6.12
CA CYS A 108 6.15 3.91 -6.30
C CYS A 108 6.98 4.50 -5.17
N GLN A 109 7.80 5.49 -5.50
CA GLN A 109 8.65 6.17 -4.53
C GLN A 109 7.84 6.94 -3.48
N PHE A 110 6.77 7.62 -3.90
CA PHE A 110 5.92 8.46 -3.06
C PHE A 110 4.45 8.02 -3.18
N PRO A 111 3.53 8.52 -2.33
CA PRO A 111 2.09 8.25 -2.46
C PRO A 111 1.45 8.97 -3.66
N ASP A 112 2.07 8.85 -4.83
CA ASP A 112 1.69 9.53 -6.05
C ASP A 112 2.10 8.67 -7.27
N LEU A 113 1.13 8.40 -8.15
CA LEU A 113 1.36 7.70 -9.42
C LEU A 113 2.21 8.52 -10.41
N GLY A 114 2.31 9.84 -10.23
CA GLY A 114 3.24 10.70 -10.97
C GLY A 114 4.69 10.62 -10.49
N SER A 115 4.95 9.94 -9.36
CA SER A 115 6.30 9.70 -8.86
C SER A 115 7.03 8.59 -9.63
N LYS A 116 8.28 8.32 -9.27
CA LYS A 116 9.02 7.19 -9.84
C LYS A 116 8.36 5.87 -9.43
N CYS A 117 7.73 5.20 -10.38
CA CYS A 117 7.09 3.90 -10.18
C CYS A 117 7.71 2.84 -11.07
N VAL A 118 7.88 1.63 -10.54
CA VAL A 118 8.32 0.45 -11.30
C VAL A 118 7.28 -0.64 -11.27
N ASN A 119 7.20 -1.43 -12.34
CA ASN A 119 6.30 -2.59 -12.38
C ASN A 119 6.90 -3.75 -11.57
N MET A 120 6.17 -4.22 -10.56
CA MET A 120 6.61 -5.27 -9.64
C MET A 120 6.95 -6.60 -10.34
N PHE A 121 6.25 -6.89 -11.44
CA PHE A 121 6.35 -8.15 -12.18
C PHE A 121 7.17 -8.01 -13.47
N ALA A 122 7.78 -6.85 -13.72
CA ALA A 122 8.75 -6.72 -14.79
C ALA A 122 10.03 -7.53 -14.48
N ARG A 123 10.82 -7.81 -15.53
CA ARG A 123 12.12 -8.47 -15.35
C ARG A 123 13.14 -7.49 -14.76
N PRO A 124 14.04 -7.93 -13.87
CA PRO A 124 15.17 -7.12 -13.43
C PRO A 124 16.01 -6.65 -14.64
N PRO A 125 16.55 -5.41 -14.61
CA PRO A 125 16.49 -4.45 -13.50
C PRO A 125 15.24 -3.55 -13.49
N ALA A 126 14.30 -3.72 -14.43
CA ALA A 126 13.17 -2.80 -14.60
C ALA A 126 12.13 -2.84 -13.45
N ASN A 127 12.22 -3.82 -12.55
CA ASN A 127 11.40 -3.94 -11.35
C ASN A 127 12.13 -3.46 -10.07
N LEU A 128 13.33 -2.87 -10.19
CA LEU A 128 14.06 -2.34 -9.04
C LEU A 128 13.41 -1.03 -8.56
N PRO A 129 12.89 -0.99 -7.32
CA PRO A 129 12.14 0.16 -6.84
C PRO A 129 13.06 1.30 -6.39
N PHE A 130 12.47 2.49 -6.23
CA PHE A 130 13.13 3.69 -5.72
C PHE A 130 12.50 4.06 -4.39
N ASP A 131 13.08 3.67 -3.26
CA ASP A 131 12.54 4.04 -1.96
C ASP A 131 12.82 5.50 -1.62
N ALA A 132 12.07 6.02 -0.65
CA ALA A 132 12.33 7.33 -0.08
C ALA A 132 12.04 7.34 1.42
N VAL A 133 12.86 8.08 2.17
CA VAL A 133 12.58 8.37 3.58
C VAL A 133 11.48 9.41 3.66
N GLN A 134 10.39 9.06 4.33
CA GLN A 134 9.16 9.85 4.44
C GLN A 134 8.72 9.92 5.90
#